data_AF-M8B2R6-F1
#
_entry.id   AF-M8B2R6-F1
#
_cell.length_a   1.000
_cell.length_b   1.000
_cell.length_c   1.000
_cell.angle_alpha   90.00
_cell.angle_beta   90.00
_cell.angle_gamma   90.00
#
_symmetry.space_group_name_H-M   'P 1'
#
loop_
_entity.id
_entity.type
_entity.pdbx_description
1 polymer ?
#
loop_
_entity_poly.entity_id
_entity_poly.type
_entity_poly.pdbx_seq_one_letter_code
_entity_poly.pdbx_strand_id
1 'polypeptide(L)'
;MAEKLNSLKDQLRGLEAGLAEALSTQLKKESECKLTSESISNATATNEQLRGLLLDQRARRDEFANVISHQLQAIEALEANVDVMGKKNLDEAIMWYNKFLGFRVVAGEGVKFVFNKVDMQSPDDEYSFCIKFSALKMLELHFILLIWFTSLSNFKDFEPQIT
;
A
#
# COMPACT_ATOMS: atom_id res chain seq x y z
N MET A 1 -38.73 -90.05 -18.36
CA MET A 1 -38.87 -88.79 -19.14
C MET A 1 -39.19 -87.58 -18.27
N ALA A 2 -40.11 -87.68 -17.30
CA ALA A 2 -40.50 -86.55 -16.43
C ALA A 2 -39.36 -85.95 -15.58
N GLU A 3 -38.47 -86.76 -15.01
CA GLU A 3 -37.37 -86.26 -14.16
C GLU A 3 -36.35 -85.39 -14.92
N LYS A 4 -36.00 -85.77 -16.16
CA LYS A 4 -35.11 -84.97 -17.02
C LYS A 4 -35.71 -83.60 -17.35
N LEU A 5 -37.02 -83.54 -17.60
CA LEU A 5 -37.72 -82.30 -17.88
C LEU A 5 -37.74 -81.36 -16.67
N ASN A 6 -38.00 -81.91 -15.48
CA ASN A 6 -37.98 -81.14 -14.24
C ASN A 6 -36.58 -80.59 -13.95
N SER A 7 -35.54 -81.41 -14.13
CA SER A 7 -34.15 -80.96 -13.99
C SER A 7 -33.79 -79.83 -14.95
N LEU A 8 -34.21 -79.93 -16.22
CA LEU A 8 -33.96 -78.88 -17.21
C LEU A 8 -34.68 -77.57 -16.86
N LYS A 9 -35.91 -77.66 -16.35
CA LYS A 9 -36.70 -76.51 -15.89
C LYS A 9 -36.05 -75.82 -14.69
N ASP A 10 -35.49 -76.58 -13.76
CA ASP A 10 -34.77 -76.03 -12.62
C ASP A 10 -33.48 -75.33 -13.05
N GLN A 11 -32.74 -75.90 -14.01
CA GLN A 11 -31.58 -75.25 -14.60
C GLN A 11 -31.94 -73.94 -15.31
N LEU A 12 -33.02 -73.93 -16.11
CA LEU A 12 -33.49 -72.73 -16.80
C LEU A 12 -33.79 -71.61 -15.81
N ARG A 13 -34.53 -71.92 -14.74
CA ARG A 13 -34.88 -70.97 -13.69
C ARG A 13 -33.65 -70.44 -12.94
N GLY A 14 -32.65 -71.30 -12.71
CA GLY A 14 -31.37 -70.88 -12.12
C GLY A 14 -30.59 -69.93 -13.04
N LEU A 15 -30.56 -70.22 -14.35
CA LEU A 15 -29.95 -69.36 -15.37
C LEU A 15 -30.68 -68.01 -15.50
N GLU A 16 -32.01 -68.00 -15.48
CA GLU A 16 -32.82 -66.77 -15.52
C GLU A 16 -32.57 -65.89 -14.30
N ALA A 17 -32.51 -66.48 -13.10
CA ALA A 17 -32.17 -65.75 -11.88
C ALA A 17 -30.74 -65.18 -11.93
N GLY A 18 -29.77 -65.97 -12.39
CA GLY A 18 -28.39 -65.52 -12.55
C GLY A 18 -28.24 -64.40 -13.58
N LEU A 19 -28.99 -64.47 -14.69
CA LEU A 19 -29.03 -63.40 -15.69
C LEU A 19 -29.65 -62.11 -15.12
N ALA A 20 -30.75 -62.22 -14.38
CA ALA A 20 -31.40 -61.08 -13.75
C ALA A 20 -30.48 -60.37 -12.73
N GLU A 21 -29.75 -61.14 -11.93
CA GLU A 21 -28.77 -60.61 -10.98
C GLU A 21 -27.57 -59.95 -11.69
N ALA A 22 -27.04 -60.59 -12.73
CA ALA A 22 -25.95 -60.03 -13.54
C ALA A 22 -26.35 -58.70 -14.19
N LEU A 23 -27.56 -58.61 -14.76
CA LEU A 23 -28.06 -57.36 -15.35
C LEU A 23 -28.27 -56.26 -14.29
N SER A 24 -28.78 -56.62 -13.11
CA SER A 24 -28.96 -55.66 -12.01
C SER A 24 -27.63 -55.08 -11.54
N THR A 25 -26.62 -55.95 -11.34
CA THR A 25 -25.27 -55.51 -10.94
C THR A 25 -24.56 -54.71 -12.02
N GLN A 26 -24.75 -55.05 -13.30
CA GLN A 26 -24.23 -54.27 -14.43
C GLN A 26 -24.84 -52.86 -14.46
N LEU A 27 -26.17 -52.75 -14.41
CA LEU A 27 -26.86 -51.46 -14.48
C LEU A 27 -26.47 -50.54 -13.33
N LYS A 28 -26.32 -51.10 -12.11
CA LYS A 28 -25.79 -50.38 -10.96
C LYS A 28 -24.38 -49.83 -11.23
N LYS A 29 -23.45 -50.68 -11.68
CA LYS A 29 -22.07 -50.27 -11.98
C LYS A 29 -22.00 -49.21 -13.08
N GLU A 30 -22.82 -49.33 -14.13
CA GLU A 30 -22.90 -48.32 -15.20
C GLU A 30 -23.38 -46.96 -14.65
N SER A 31 -24.41 -46.96 -13.80
CA SER A 31 -24.88 -45.71 -13.17
C SER A 31 -23.82 -45.08 -12.26
N GLU A 32 -23.11 -45.87 -11.45
CA GLU A 32 -22.01 -45.40 -10.60
C GLU A 32 -20.84 -44.85 -11.43
N CYS A 33 -20.49 -45.53 -12.53
CA CYS A 33 -19.46 -45.07 -13.47
C CYS A 33 -19.83 -43.74 -14.12
N LYS A 34 -21.11 -43.56 -14.48
CA LYS A 34 -21.60 -42.30 -15.04
C LYS A 34 -21.52 -41.16 -14.02
N LEU A 35 -22.01 -41.38 -12.80
CA LEU A 35 -21.96 -40.38 -11.72
C LEU A 35 -20.53 -39.97 -11.37
N THR A 36 -19.60 -40.93 -11.31
CA THR A 36 -18.19 -40.65 -11.06
C THR A 36 -17.55 -39.87 -12.20
N SER A 37 -17.84 -40.22 -13.46
CA SER A 37 -17.37 -39.46 -14.63
C SER A 37 -17.88 -38.02 -14.65
N GLU A 38 -19.16 -37.80 -14.33
CA GLU A 38 -19.76 -36.46 -14.22
C GLU A 38 -19.12 -35.66 -13.08
N SER A 39 -18.90 -36.30 -11.92
CA SER A 39 -18.22 -35.67 -10.78
C SER A 39 -16.78 -35.24 -11.12
N ILE A 40 -16.01 -36.10 -11.80
CA ILE A 40 -14.65 -35.78 -12.27
C ILE A 40 -14.67 -34.63 -13.27
N SER A 41 -15.63 -34.64 -14.20
CA SER A 41 -15.77 -33.58 -15.21
C SER A 41 -16.08 -32.24 -14.55
N ASN A 42 -17.01 -32.21 -13.60
CA ASN A 42 -17.32 -31.02 -12.83
C ASN A 42 -16.11 -30.54 -12.02
N ALA A 43 -15.44 -31.43 -11.31
CA ALA A 43 -14.24 -31.07 -10.54
C ALA A 43 -13.13 -30.50 -11.44
N THR A 44 -12.95 -31.06 -12.63
CA THR A 44 -11.97 -30.58 -13.61
C THR A 44 -12.33 -29.17 -14.09
N ALA A 45 -13.59 -28.92 -14.43
CA ALA A 45 -14.06 -27.60 -14.84
C ALA A 45 -13.87 -26.55 -13.74
N THR A 46 -14.20 -26.88 -12.49
CA THR A 46 -13.97 -25.98 -11.35
C THR A 46 -12.48 -25.71 -11.13
N ASN A 47 -11.62 -26.72 -11.28
CA ASN A 47 -10.17 -26.56 -11.10
C ASN A 47 -9.57 -25.62 -12.17
N GLU A 48 -10.01 -25.73 -13.43
CA GLU A 48 -9.59 -24.79 -14.49
C GLU A 48 -10.06 -23.36 -14.22
N GLN A 49 -11.29 -23.17 -13.73
CA GLN A 49 -11.78 -21.84 -13.34
C GLN A 49 -10.93 -21.25 -12.20
N LEU A 50 -10.61 -22.04 -11.17
CA LEU A 50 -9.76 -21.60 -10.07
C LEU A 50 -8.33 -21.25 -10.53
N ARG A 51 -7.77 -22.02 -11.46
CA ARG A 51 -6.47 -21.71 -12.09
C ARG A 51 -6.49 -20.35 -12.80
N GLY A 52 -7.53 -20.09 -13.58
CA GLY A 52 -7.71 -18.79 -14.24
C GLY A 52 -7.75 -17.63 -13.24
N LEU A 53 -8.58 -17.75 -12.19
CA LEU A 53 -8.68 -16.73 -11.14
C LEU A 53 -7.36 -16.49 -10.41
N LEU A 54 -6.57 -17.54 -10.15
CA LEU A 54 -5.26 -17.41 -9.52
C LEU A 54 -4.24 -16.70 -10.42
N LEU A 55 -4.26 -16.97 -11.73
CA LEU A 55 -3.38 -16.28 -12.68
C LEU A 55 -3.73 -14.78 -12.76
N ASP A 56 -5.01 -14.44 -12.84
CA ASP A 56 -5.48 -13.05 -12.85
C ASP A 56 -5.13 -12.32 -11.55
N GLN A 57 -5.28 -13.00 -10.40
CA GLN A 57 -4.89 -12.43 -9.11
C GLN A 57 -3.38 -12.18 -9.02
N ARG A 58 -2.57 -13.11 -9.55
CA ARG A 58 -1.12 -12.96 -9.61
C ARG A 58 -0.73 -11.78 -10.51
N ALA A 59 -1.31 -11.67 -11.70
CA ALA A 59 -1.03 -10.59 -12.63
C ALA A 59 -1.33 -9.21 -12.00
N ARG A 60 -2.50 -9.04 -11.37
CA ARG A 60 -2.85 -7.79 -10.67
C ARG A 60 -1.89 -7.45 -9.53
N ARG A 61 -1.49 -8.45 -8.74
CA ARG A 61 -0.52 -8.25 -7.66
C ARG A 61 0.82 -7.77 -8.21
N ASP A 62 1.28 -8.35 -9.31
CA ASP A 62 2.55 -8.00 -9.92
C ASP A 62 2.50 -6.59 -10.55
N GLU A 63 1.36 -6.18 -11.12
CA GLU A 63 1.10 -4.79 -11.54
C GLU A 63 1.20 -3.80 -10.37
N PHE A 64 0.55 -4.09 -9.24
CA PHE A 64 0.64 -3.23 -8.05
C PHE A 64 2.07 -3.15 -7.51
N ALA A 65 2.79 -4.27 -7.48
CA ALA A 65 4.20 -4.28 -7.06
C ALA A 65 5.07 -3.38 -7.94
N ASN A 66 4.85 -3.39 -9.26
CA ASN A 66 5.55 -2.51 -10.19
C ASN A 66 5.21 -1.03 -9.95
N VAL A 67 3.94 -0.70 -9.73
CA VAL A 67 3.52 0.68 -9.42
C VAL A 67 4.18 1.18 -8.13
N ILE A 68 4.15 0.37 -7.07
CA ILE A 68 4.78 0.72 -5.79
C ILE A 68 6.30 0.90 -5.97
N SER A 69 6.95 -0.01 -6.71
CA SER A 69 8.39 0.08 -6.97
C SER A 69 8.75 1.37 -7.72
N HIS A 70 7.97 1.77 -8.72
CA HIS A 70 8.19 3.02 -9.44
C HIS A 70 7.99 4.25 -8.55
N GLN A 71 6.96 4.24 -7.70
CA GLN A 71 6.73 5.34 -6.76
C GLN A 71 7.86 5.46 -5.74
N LEU A 72 8.35 4.33 -5.22
CA LEU A 72 9.47 4.32 -4.27
C LEU A 72 10.74 4.91 -4.90
N GLN A 73 11.07 4.48 -6.12
CA GLN A 73 12.21 5.04 -6.87
C GLN A 73 12.08 6.55 -7.10
N ALA A 74 10.86 7.03 -7.41
CA ALA A 74 10.62 8.46 -7.59
C ALA A 74 10.81 9.26 -6.30
N ILE A 75 10.39 8.69 -5.15
CA ILE A 75 10.59 9.30 -3.83
C ILE A 75 12.09 9.34 -3.48
N GLU A 76 12.79 8.22 -3.61
CA GLU A 76 14.23 8.14 -3.34
C GLU A 76 15.03 9.15 -4.18
N ALA A 77 14.68 9.30 -5.47
CA ALA A 77 15.29 10.30 -6.34
C ALA A 77 15.01 11.74 -5.87
N LEU A 78 13.79 12.02 -5.38
CA LEU A 78 13.44 13.34 -4.86
C LEU A 78 14.20 13.65 -3.56
N GLU A 79 14.26 12.70 -2.63
CA GLU A 79 14.96 12.85 -1.35
C GLU A 79 16.46 13.08 -1.56
N ALA A 80 17.09 12.34 -2.47
CA ALA A 80 18.49 12.53 -2.83
C ALA A 80 18.77 13.94 -3.39
N ASN A 81 17.85 14.50 -4.18
CA ASN A 81 17.99 15.86 -4.71
C ASN A 81 17.78 16.94 -3.63
N VAL A 82 16.87 16.71 -2.68
CA VAL A 82 16.60 17.65 -1.57
C VAL A 82 17.79 17.72 -0.61
N ASP A 83 18.43 16.59 -0.26
CA ASP A 83 19.56 16.59 0.67
C ASP A 83 20.79 17.32 0.10
N VAL A 84 21.02 17.22 -1.22
CA VAL A 84 22.18 17.86 -1.88
C VAL A 84 21.97 19.36 -2.15
N MET A 85 20.78 19.79 -2.58
CA MET A 85 20.54 21.19 -2.98
C MET A 85 19.91 22.04 -1.88
N GLY A 86 19.03 21.45 -1.05
CA GLY A 86 18.31 22.18 -0.01
C GLY A 86 19.18 22.55 1.19
N LYS A 87 20.08 21.65 1.60
CA LYS A 87 20.88 21.81 2.83
C LYS A 87 21.89 22.96 2.75
N LYS A 88 22.61 23.07 1.62
CA LYS A 88 23.59 24.14 1.40
C LYS A 88 22.94 25.53 1.37
N ASN A 89 21.78 25.65 0.72
CA ASN A 89 21.05 26.91 0.63
C ASN A 89 20.36 27.29 1.95
N LEU A 90 19.93 26.30 2.74
CA LEU A 90 19.34 26.51 4.06
C LEU A 90 20.37 27.00 5.07
N ASP A 91 21.56 26.39 5.13
CA ASP A 91 22.61 26.82 6.06
C ASP A 91 23.07 28.25 5.77
N GLU A 92 23.19 28.61 4.48
CA GLU A 92 23.52 29.97 4.05
C GLU A 92 22.42 30.98 4.43
N ALA A 93 21.15 30.63 4.21
CA ALA A 93 20.03 31.47 4.62
C ALA A 93 19.95 31.62 6.15
N ILE A 94 20.09 30.53 6.91
CA ILE A 94 20.09 30.53 8.38
C ILE A 94 21.23 31.43 8.91
N MET A 95 22.43 31.29 8.33
CA MET A 95 23.56 32.13 8.67
C MET A 95 23.29 33.61 8.36
N TRP A 96 22.67 33.91 7.22
CA TRP A 96 22.32 35.28 6.84
C TRP A 96 21.32 35.90 7.83
N TYR A 97 20.24 35.19 8.17
CA TYR A 97 19.23 35.69 9.11
C TYR A 97 19.80 35.92 10.52
N ASN A 98 20.65 35.01 10.99
CA ASN A 98 21.33 35.18 12.28
C ASN A 98 22.31 36.37 12.24
N LYS A 99 23.12 36.45 11.19
CA LYS A 99 24.14 37.51 11.06
C LYS A 99 23.53 38.89 10.89
N PHE A 100 22.54 39.06 10.02
CA PHE A 100 22.04 40.37 9.64
C PHE A 100 20.81 40.82 10.43
N LEU A 101 19.90 39.90 10.77
CA LEU A 101 18.70 40.23 11.55
C LEU A 101 18.83 39.88 13.03
N GLY A 102 19.93 39.25 13.44
CA GLY A 102 20.06 38.75 14.80
C GLY A 102 19.07 37.65 15.16
N PHE A 103 18.46 37.04 14.14
CA PHE A 103 17.29 36.19 14.30
C PHE A 103 17.68 34.72 14.25
N ARG A 104 17.16 33.93 15.19
CA ARG A 104 17.29 32.48 15.19
C ARG A 104 16.06 31.80 15.79
N VAL A 105 15.82 30.57 15.37
CA VAL A 105 14.74 29.71 15.88
C VAL A 105 15.34 28.52 16.60
N VAL A 106 14.84 28.23 17.81
CA VAL A 106 15.30 27.09 18.64
C VAL A 106 14.11 26.18 18.90
N ALA A 107 14.26 24.90 18.53
CA ALA A 107 13.26 23.87 18.79
C ALA A 107 13.44 23.28 20.21
N GLY A 108 12.34 23.07 20.93
CA GLY A 108 12.30 22.46 22.26
C GLY A 108 10.87 22.01 22.61
N GLU A 109 10.39 22.30 23.82
CA GLU A 109 8.98 22.07 24.23
C GLU A 109 7.96 22.93 23.41
N GLY A 110 8.46 23.77 22.50
CA GLY A 110 7.73 24.63 21.58
C GLY A 110 8.71 25.23 20.57
N VAL A 111 8.29 26.23 19.81
CA VAL A 111 9.16 27.01 18.92
C VAL A 111 9.54 28.30 19.62
N LYS A 112 10.83 28.45 19.96
CA LYS A 112 11.36 29.69 20.51
C LYS A 112 11.99 30.52 19.42
N PHE A 113 11.50 31.74 19.25
CA PHE A 113 12.07 32.76 18.38
C PHE A 113 12.98 33.65 19.23
N VAL A 114 14.23 33.83 18.80
CA VAL A 114 15.23 34.63 19.50
C VAL A 114 15.76 35.70 18.56
N PHE A 115 15.92 36.91 19.08
CA PHE A 115 16.40 38.09 18.40
C PHE A 115 17.50 38.70 19.24
N ASN A 116 18.63 39.02 18.63
CA ASN A 116 19.57 40.00 19.14
C ASN A 116 19.57 41.22 18.22
N LYS A 117 20.38 42.24 18.51
CA LYS A 117 20.45 43.51 17.74
C LYS A 117 19.14 44.29 17.69
N VAL A 118 18.27 44.08 18.68
CA VAL A 118 17.03 44.84 18.82
C VAL A 118 17.32 46.18 19.50
N ASP A 119 18.15 46.19 20.55
CA ASP A 119 18.67 47.42 21.14
C ASP A 119 19.99 47.82 20.45
N MET A 120 20.03 49.04 19.93
CA MET A 120 21.24 49.59 19.30
C MET A 120 22.34 49.91 20.31
N GLN A 121 21.99 50.13 21.58
CA GLN A 121 22.94 50.41 22.67
C GLN A 121 23.56 49.14 23.23
N SER A 122 22.84 48.02 23.17
CA SER A 122 23.28 46.70 23.61
C SER A 122 22.91 45.62 22.57
N PRO A 123 23.62 45.59 21.42
CA PRO A 123 23.26 44.72 20.29
C PRO A 123 23.39 43.22 20.58
N ASP A 124 24.10 42.85 21.65
CA ASP A 124 24.27 41.46 22.08
C ASP A 124 23.15 40.98 23.01
N ASP A 125 22.25 41.87 23.46
CA ASP A 125 21.13 41.49 24.31
C ASP A 125 20.11 40.65 23.54
N GLU A 126 19.69 39.55 24.16
CA GLU A 126 18.77 38.60 23.55
C GLU A 126 17.33 38.77 24.03
N TYR A 127 16.44 38.94 23.07
CA TYR A 127 14.99 38.96 23.25
C TYR A 127 14.41 37.68 22.69
N SER A 128 13.49 37.04 23.41
CA SER A 128 12.87 35.83 22.91
C SER A 128 11.41 35.69 23.32
N PHE A 129 10.64 35.02 22.47
CA PHE A 129 9.31 34.54 22.79
C PHE A 129 9.17 33.08 22.35
N CYS A 130 8.39 32.30 23.08
CA CYS A 130 8.17 30.89 22.81
C CYS A 130 6.70 30.64 22.52
N ILE A 131 6.43 30.01 21.37
CA ILE A 131 5.10 29.53 21.04
C ILE A 131 5.06 28.04 21.37
N LYS A 132 4.26 27.68 22.37
CA LYS A 132 3.92 26.28 22.68
C LYS A 132 2.74 25.85 21.80
N PHE A 133 2.83 24.67 21.20
CA PHE A 133 1.76 24.15 20.35
C PHE A 133 0.60 23.63 21.20
N SER A 134 -0.59 24.17 20.93
CA SER A 134 -1.87 23.51 21.19
C SER A 134 -2.63 23.41 19.87
N ALA A 135 -3.53 22.43 19.72
CA ALA A 135 -4.17 22.08 18.45
C ALA A 135 -4.87 23.25 17.72
N LEU A 136 -5.21 24.33 18.42
CA LEU A 136 -5.86 25.54 17.87
C LEU A 136 -4.89 26.62 17.34
N LYS A 137 -3.58 26.51 17.59
CA LYS A 137 -2.59 27.57 17.27
C LYS A 137 -1.80 27.38 15.98
N MET A 138 -2.02 26.29 15.24
CA MET A 138 -1.34 26.07 13.96
C MET A 138 -1.73 27.12 12.90
N LEU A 139 -2.96 27.62 12.96
CA LEU A 139 -3.45 28.71 12.10
C LEU A 139 -2.79 30.06 12.45
N GLU A 140 -2.61 30.38 13.73
CA GLU A 140 -1.89 31.60 14.16
C GLU A 140 -0.43 31.61 13.69
N LEU A 141 0.25 30.45 13.71
CA LEU A 141 1.61 30.35 13.20
C LEU A 141 1.67 30.63 11.69
N HIS A 142 0.68 30.14 10.93
CA HIS A 142 0.58 30.41 9.49
C HIS A 142 0.34 31.90 9.22
N PHE A 143 -0.51 32.58 10.01
CA PHE A 143 -0.73 34.02 9.90
C PHE A 143 0.51 34.85 10.30
N ILE A 144 1.20 34.49 11.38
CA ILE A 144 2.42 35.18 11.81
C ILE A 144 3.53 35.01 10.76
N LEU A 145 3.72 33.80 10.24
CA LEU A 145 4.67 33.54 9.16
C LEU A 145 4.29 34.28 7.88
N LEU A 146 3.00 34.37 7.53
CA LEU A 146 2.52 35.12 6.36
C LEU A 146 2.73 36.65 6.52
N ILE A 147 2.47 37.21 7.70
CA ILE A 147 2.74 38.63 8.02
C ILE A 147 4.24 38.92 7.99
N TRP A 148 5.07 37.98 8.47
CA TRP A 148 6.52 38.12 8.43
C TRP A 148 7.06 38.00 7.00
N PHE A 149 6.55 37.05 6.20
CA PHE A 149 6.93 36.86 4.80
C PHE A 149 6.51 38.04 3.92
N THR A 150 5.36 38.66 4.20
CA THR A 150 4.90 39.88 3.52
C THR A 150 5.69 41.12 3.94
N SER A 151 6.08 41.25 5.22
CA SER A 151 7.00 42.31 5.67
C SER A 151 8.40 42.15 5.06
N LEU A 152 8.89 40.92 4.94
CA LEU A 152 10.18 40.61 4.33
C LEU A 152 10.16 40.78 2.80
N SER A 153 9.01 40.54 2.15
CA SER A 153 8.83 40.78 0.70
C SER A 153 8.90 42.27 0.35
N ASN A 154 8.62 43.19 1.29
CA ASN A 154 8.85 44.63 1.13
C ASN A 154 10.33 45.02 1.32
N PHE A 155 11.19 44.11 1.78
CA PHE A 155 12.64 44.29 1.90
C PHE A 155 13.41 43.81 0.66
N LYS A 156 12.72 43.33 -0.39
CA LYS A 156 13.32 42.88 -1.66
C LYS A 156 14.07 43.96 -2.44
N ASP A 157 14.01 45.23 -2.02
CA ASP A 157 14.79 46.31 -2.62
C ASP A 157 16.23 46.43 -2.06
N PHE A 158 16.62 45.61 -1.08
CA PHE A 158 18.02 45.51 -0.66
C PHE A 158 18.72 44.37 -1.43
N GLU A 159 19.08 44.68 -2.67
CA GLU A 159 20.05 43.91 -3.45
C GLU A 159 21.39 43.92 -2.69
N PRO A 160 21.94 42.76 -2.27
CA PRO A 160 23.25 42.74 -1.66
C PRO A 160 24.28 43.01 -2.76
N GLN A 161 24.91 44.19 -2.73
CA GLN A 161 26.12 44.41 -3.51
C GLN A 161 27.22 43.51 -2.95
N ILE A 162 27.43 42.39 -3.63
CA ILE A 162 28.55 41.49 -3.43
C ILE A 162 29.77 42.19 -4.04
N THR A 163 30.73 42.60 -3.21
CA THR A 163 32.12 42.87 -3.61
C THR A 163 33.03 42.04 -2.73
#